data_AF-A0A0C9TN89-F1
#
_entry.id   AF-A0A0C9TN89-F1
#
_cell.length_a   1.000
_cell.length_b   1.000
_cell.length_c   1.000
_cell.angle_alpha   90.00
_cell.angle_beta   90.00
_cell.angle_gamma   90.00
#
_symmetry.space_group_name_H-M   'P 1'
#
loop_
_entity.id
_entity.type
_entity.pdbx_description
1 polymer ?
#
loop_
_entity_poly.entity_id
_entity_poly.type
_entity_poly.pdbx_seq_one_letter_code
_entity_poly.pdbx_strand_id
1 'polypeptide(L)'
;IENVLQALQVNAVTLWDVIGFIHSSREDFHKAAWGPIEENCKSLAAVLFKGERTKEAMLVAAFEAVTKVLSNEVLELTREDSGLQFGASTASASQLEDSFVRSLALKLKEIAPHLFPLLLQLLNANPATRRSYDKKTIDKMLQELENPESAGQQERDLGEIGGDTMAADDEAEHESECPHKRRRTTAGQRNTVVTLIRLVVCVCIMVLNTNCRCNLLQSIVGIFCHSTGTPARVIDMLSHAGLSISVSSIDNAIESLSNESSLAIRKSIQTLQTALAYDNFDIDFKTAQPTVEQPSTFVSATSATAIPLFGVSDQADLECAAEV
;
A
#
# COMPACT_ATOMS: atom_id res chain seq x y z
N ILE A 1 -26.76 -19.90 -43.08
CA ILE A 1 -25.87 -18.88 -42.46
C ILE A 1 -25.58 -17.76 -43.44
N GLU A 2 -25.13 -18.06 -44.67
CA GLU A 2 -24.85 -17.04 -45.70
C GLU A 2 -26.02 -16.10 -45.98
N ASN A 3 -27.25 -16.62 -46.18
CA ASN A 3 -28.44 -15.78 -46.38
C ASN A 3 -28.73 -14.84 -45.20
N VAL A 4 -28.42 -15.26 -43.97
CA VAL A 4 -28.61 -14.44 -42.75
C VAL A 4 -27.55 -13.35 -42.67
N LEU A 5 -26.28 -13.70 -42.95
CA LEU A 5 -25.18 -12.73 -42.99
C LEU A 5 -25.40 -11.69 -44.10
N GLN A 6 -25.87 -12.13 -45.27
CA GLN A 6 -26.20 -11.25 -46.38
C GLN A 6 -27.36 -10.31 -46.00
N ALA A 7 -28.40 -10.82 -45.34
CA ALA A 7 -29.50 -9.98 -44.85
C ALA A 7 -29.04 -8.96 -43.81
N LEU A 8 -28.19 -9.35 -42.85
CA LEU A 8 -27.63 -8.43 -41.86
C LEU A 8 -26.78 -7.33 -42.53
N GLN A 9 -25.96 -7.71 -43.50
CA GLN A 9 -25.13 -6.78 -44.27
C GLN A 9 -25.96 -5.80 -45.11
N VAL A 10 -27.01 -6.28 -45.80
CA VAL A 10 -27.91 -5.43 -46.60
C VAL A 10 -28.63 -4.41 -45.73
N ASN A 11 -28.95 -4.76 -44.48
CA ASN A 11 -29.65 -3.88 -43.54
C ASN A 11 -28.72 -3.06 -42.64
N ALA A 12 -27.40 -3.13 -42.85
CA ALA A 12 -26.39 -2.49 -41.99
C ALA A 12 -26.53 -2.84 -40.49
N VAL A 13 -27.08 -4.02 -40.17
CA VAL A 13 -27.22 -4.51 -38.79
C VAL A 13 -25.93 -5.24 -38.42
N THR A 14 -25.25 -4.78 -37.38
CA THR A 14 -24.04 -5.42 -36.90
C THR A 14 -24.37 -6.64 -36.04
N LEU A 15 -23.41 -7.56 -35.88
CA LEU A 15 -23.55 -8.66 -34.92
C LEU A 15 -23.79 -8.13 -33.48
N TRP A 16 -23.24 -6.96 -33.16
CA TRP A 16 -23.43 -6.32 -31.86
C TRP A 16 -24.87 -5.84 -31.66
N ASP A 17 -25.51 -5.30 -32.70
CA ASP A 17 -26.92 -4.89 -32.63
C ASP A 17 -27.83 -6.10 -32.38
N VAL A 18 -27.52 -7.24 -32.98
CA VAL A 18 -28.24 -8.50 -32.75
C VAL A 18 -28.03 -8.99 -31.31
N ILE A 19 -26.80 -9.00 -30.80
CA ILE A 19 -26.51 -9.39 -29.41
C ILE A 19 -27.18 -8.43 -28.42
N GLY A 20 -27.11 -7.12 -28.67
CA GLY A 20 -27.75 -6.10 -27.84
C GLY A 20 -29.28 -6.21 -27.86
N PHE A 21 -29.87 -6.55 -29.00
CA PHE A 21 -31.30 -6.83 -29.13
C PHE A 21 -31.71 -8.08 -28.35
N ILE A 22 -30.96 -9.19 -28.50
CA ILE A 22 -31.20 -10.43 -27.75
C ILE A 22 -31.11 -10.16 -26.24
N HIS A 23 -30.09 -9.44 -25.81
CA HIS A 23 -29.89 -9.08 -24.40
C HIS A 23 -31.02 -8.21 -23.84
N SER A 24 -31.57 -7.30 -24.65
CA SER A 24 -32.63 -6.38 -24.23
C SER A 24 -34.04 -6.97 -24.36
N SER A 25 -34.17 -8.12 -25.03
CA SER A 25 -35.47 -8.74 -25.28
C SER A 25 -36.02 -9.45 -24.04
N ARG A 26 -37.34 -9.41 -23.88
CA ARG A 26 -38.05 -10.07 -22.77
C ARG A 26 -38.49 -11.50 -23.10
N GLU A 27 -38.36 -11.92 -24.34
CA GLU A 27 -38.84 -13.21 -24.83
C GLU A 27 -37.96 -14.37 -24.33
N ASP A 28 -38.59 -15.46 -23.92
CA ASP A 28 -37.88 -16.56 -23.24
C ASP A 28 -36.89 -17.29 -24.15
N PHE A 29 -37.14 -17.32 -25.46
CA PHE A 29 -36.19 -17.91 -26.41
C PHE A 29 -34.90 -17.08 -26.56
N HIS A 30 -34.98 -15.74 -26.42
CA HIS A 30 -33.79 -14.88 -26.41
C HIS A 30 -32.97 -15.09 -25.13
N LYS A 31 -33.63 -15.28 -23.99
CA LYS A 31 -32.94 -15.67 -22.75
C LYS A 31 -32.25 -17.02 -22.87
N ALA A 32 -32.89 -17.99 -23.52
CA ALA A 32 -32.28 -19.31 -23.77
C ALA A 32 -31.05 -19.23 -24.67
N ALA A 33 -30.99 -18.26 -25.59
CA ALA A 33 -29.82 -18.01 -26.43
C ALA A 33 -28.64 -17.36 -25.68
N TRP A 34 -28.87 -16.79 -24.49
CA TRP A 34 -27.84 -16.10 -23.72
C TRP A 34 -26.78 -17.04 -23.16
N GLY A 35 -27.17 -18.21 -22.65
CA GLY A 35 -26.22 -19.21 -22.13
C GLY A 35 -25.12 -19.57 -23.14
N PRO A 36 -25.46 -19.96 -24.38
CA PRO A 36 -24.47 -20.20 -25.42
C PRO A 36 -23.62 -18.97 -25.78
N ILE A 37 -24.18 -17.75 -25.75
CA ILE A 37 -23.42 -16.52 -26.03
C ILE A 37 -22.40 -16.26 -24.92
N GLU A 38 -22.78 -16.44 -23.65
CA GLU A 38 -21.87 -16.33 -22.50
C GLU A 38 -20.77 -17.38 -22.54
N GLU A 39 -21.12 -18.65 -22.81
CA GLU A 39 -20.15 -19.75 -22.93
C GLU A 39 -19.14 -19.49 -24.05
N ASN A 40 -19.56 -18.85 -25.14
CA ASN A 40 -18.73 -18.55 -26.31
C ASN A 40 -18.15 -17.12 -26.34
N CYS A 41 -18.33 -16.32 -25.28
CA CYS A 41 -17.97 -14.90 -25.28
C CYS A 41 -16.49 -14.66 -25.62
N LYS A 42 -15.59 -15.53 -25.14
CA LYS A 42 -14.14 -15.45 -25.42
C LYS A 42 -13.84 -15.63 -26.90
N SER A 43 -14.49 -16.62 -27.53
CA SER A 43 -14.33 -16.91 -28.97
C SER A 43 -14.89 -15.78 -29.81
N LEU A 44 -16.07 -15.26 -29.45
CA LEU A 44 -16.70 -14.12 -30.11
C LEU A 44 -15.82 -12.86 -30.01
N ALA A 45 -15.32 -12.54 -28.82
CA ALA A 45 -14.38 -11.44 -28.61
C ALA A 45 -13.12 -11.62 -29.46
N ALA A 46 -12.52 -12.82 -29.48
CA ALA A 46 -11.33 -13.10 -30.28
C ALA A 46 -11.55 -12.90 -31.80
N VAL A 47 -12.74 -13.23 -32.31
CA VAL A 47 -13.11 -12.96 -33.71
C VAL A 47 -13.27 -11.46 -33.94
N LEU A 48 -13.97 -10.76 -33.06
CA LEU A 48 -14.20 -9.31 -33.17
C LEU A 48 -12.90 -8.50 -33.07
N PHE A 49 -11.95 -8.93 -32.23
CA PHE A 49 -10.63 -8.30 -32.12
C PHE A 49 -9.73 -8.51 -33.35
N LYS A 50 -9.95 -9.57 -34.13
CA LYS A 50 -9.22 -9.83 -35.38
C LYS A 50 -9.74 -8.99 -36.55
N GLY A 51 -11.00 -8.55 -36.52
CA GLY A 51 -11.60 -7.75 -37.58
C GLY A 51 -11.12 -6.30 -37.54
N GLU A 52 -10.53 -5.80 -38.62
CA GLU A 52 -9.96 -4.44 -38.69
C GLU A 52 -11.01 -3.35 -38.41
N ARG A 53 -12.24 -3.53 -38.90
CA ARG A 53 -13.36 -2.59 -38.69
C ARG A 53 -13.99 -2.66 -37.30
N THR A 54 -13.94 -3.83 -36.64
CA THR A 54 -14.59 -4.07 -35.34
C THR A 54 -13.64 -3.93 -34.16
N LYS A 55 -12.33 -4.05 -34.40
CA LYS A 55 -11.29 -4.02 -33.37
C LYS A 55 -11.30 -2.74 -32.55
N GLU A 56 -11.41 -1.57 -33.19
CA GLU A 56 -11.39 -0.29 -32.49
C GLU A 56 -12.61 -0.12 -31.57
N ALA A 57 -13.81 -0.32 -32.11
CA ALA A 57 -15.05 -0.27 -31.32
C ALA A 57 -15.04 -1.28 -30.17
N MET A 58 -14.54 -2.50 -30.41
CA MET A 58 -14.43 -3.54 -29.38
C MET A 58 -13.41 -3.16 -28.29
N LEU A 59 -12.28 -2.54 -28.66
CA LEU A 59 -11.31 -2.04 -27.68
C LEU A 59 -11.94 -0.95 -26.81
N VAL A 60 -12.60 0.03 -27.41
CA VAL A 60 -13.28 1.11 -26.67
C VAL A 60 -14.29 0.53 -25.68
N ALA A 61 -15.20 -0.33 -26.14
CA ALA A 61 -16.20 -0.96 -25.28
C ALA A 61 -15.57 -1.82 -24.17
N ALA A 62 -14.50 -2.56 -24.47
CA ALA A 62 -13.79 -3.35 -23.47
C ALA A 62 -13.10 -2.46 -22.42
N PHE A 63 -12.45 -1.37 -22.83
CA PHE A 63 -11.83 -0.42 -21.92
C PHE A 63 -12.86 0.31 -21.06
N GLU A 64 -14.00 0.70 -21.61
CA GLU A 64 -15.10 1.28 -20.82
C GLU A 64 -15.61 0.31 -19.75
N ALA A 65 -15.84 -0.96 -20.13
CA ALA A 65 -16.29 -1.99 -19.20
C ALA A 65 -15.26 -2.25 -18.09
N VAL A 66 -13.98 -2.42 -18.46
CA VAL A 66 -12.89 -2.61 -17.49
C VAL A 66 -12.76 -1.39 -16.58
N THR A 67 -12.80 -0.18 -17.14
CA THR A 67 -12.71 1.07 -16.36
C THR A 67 -13.81 1.13 -15.32
N LYS A 68 -15.06 0.78 -15.68
CA LYS A 68 -16.17 0.74 -14.74
C LYS A 68 -15.94 -0.24 -13.59
N VAL A 69 -15.44 -1.45 -13.88
CA VAL A 69 -15.12 -2.44 -12.84
C VAL A 69 -14.03 -1.92 -11.91
N LEU A 70 -12.93 -1.40 -12.46
CA LEU A 70 -11.81 -0.89 -11.68
C LEU A 70 -12.18 0.34 -10.85
N SER A 71 -12.97 1.27 -11.40
CA SER A 71 -13.49 2.42 -10.68
C SER A 71 -14.37 2.01 -9.51
N ASN A 72 -15.22 0.99 -9.70
CA ASN A 72 -16.01 0.43 -8.59
C ASN A 72 -15.12 -0.19 -7.52
N GLU A 73 -14.08 -0.95 -7.88
CA GLU A 73 -13.14 -1.50 -6.89
C GLU A 73 -12.40 -0.40 -6.12
N VAL A 74 -11.99 0.69 -6.78
CA VAL A 74 -11.41 1.87 -6.10
C VAL A 74 -12.43 2.50 -5.16
N LEU A 75 -13.69 2.64 -5.56
CA LEU A 75 -14.75 3.16 -4.70
C LEU A 75 -14.99 2.26 -3.48
N GLU A 76 -14.99 0.94 -3.64
CA GLU A 76 -15.11 0.00 -2.51
C GLU A 76 -13.95 0.17 -1.51
N LEU A 77 -12.72 0.39 -1.99
CA LEU A 77 -11.58 0.68 -1.11
C LEU A 77 -11.74 1.99 -0.33
N THR A 78 -12.53 2.96 -0.81
CA THR A 78 -12.72 4.24 -0.10
C THR A 78 -13.67 4.17 1.09
N ARG A 79 -14.35 3.04 1.30
CA ARG A 79 -15.29 2.86 2.40
C ARG A 79 -14.57 2.84 3.75
N GLU A 80 -15.29 3.18 4.82
CA GLU A 80 -14.73 3.28 6.18
C GLU A 80 -14.22 1.93 6.71
N ASP A 81 -14.88 0.84 6.33
CA ASP A 81 -14.53 -0.54 6.71
C ASP A 81 -13.21 -1.03 6.09
N SER A 82 -12.72 -0.38 5.03
CA SER A 82 -11.42 -0.69 4.44
C SER A 82 -10.26 -0.35 5.39
N GLY A 83 -10.49 0.53 6.38
CA GLY A 83 -9.47 0.99 7.33
C GLY A 83 -8.39 1.87 6.69
N LEU A 84 -8.66 2.46 5.53
CA LEU A 84 -7.74 3.39 4.85
C LEU A 84 -7.87 4.84 5.30
N GLN A 85 -8.81 5.13 6.20
CA GLN A 85 -9.05 6.47 6.72
C GLN A 85 -8.25 6.70 7.99
N PHE A 86 -7.54 7.84 8.04
CA PHE A 86 -6.81 8.28 9.22
C PHE A 86 -7.35 9.62 9.71
N GLY A 87 -7.94 9.60 10.90
CA GLY A 87 -8.39 10.81 11.57
C GLY A 87 -7.26 11.37 12.44
N ALA A 88 -6.68 12.51 12.07
CA ALA A 88 -5.59 13.13 12.84
C ALA A 88 -5.96 13.37 14.30
N SER A 89 -7.17 13.87 14.59
CA SER A 89 -7.65 14.11 15.96
C SER A 89 -8.03 12.85 16.73
N THR A 90 -8.03 11.69 16.06
CA THR A 90 -8.35 10.38 16.64
C THR A 90 -7.23 9.38 16.34
N ALA A 91 -6.03 9.89 16.05
CA ALA A 91 -4.90 9.07 15.70
C ALA A 91 -4.54 8.20 16.90
N SER A 92 -4.35 6.91 16.64
CA SER A 92 -3.90 5.95 17.66
C SER A 92 -2.61 5.25 17.26
N ALA A 93 -1.81 4.86 18.25
CA ALA A 93 -0.56 4.13 18.01
C ALA A 93 -0.80 2.84 17.20
N SER A 94 -1.91 2.13 17.48
CA SER A 94 -2.28 0.89 16.78
C SER A 94 -2.45 1.07 15.26
N GLN A 95 -2.89 2.24 14.80
CA GLN A 95 -3.03 2.55 13.37
C GLN A 95 -1.68 2.74 12.66
N LEU A 96 -0.60 3.02 13.41
CA LEU A 96 0.74 3.26 12.87
C LEU A 96 1.67 2.05 13.02
N GLU A 97 1.47 1.23 14.06
CA GLU A 97 2.34 0.10 14.40
C GLU A 97 2.11 -1.14 13.52
N ASP A 98 0.90 -1.32 12.99
CA ASP A 98 0.59 -2.48 12.16
C ASP A 98 1.38 -2.46 10.84
N SER A 99 1.66 -3.66 10.29
CA SER A 99 2.29 -3.86 8.98
C SER A 99 1.44 -3.32 7.83
N PHE A 100 1.32 -1.99 7.75
CA PHE A 100 0.37 -1.25 6.92
C PHE A 100 0.40 -1.73 5.47
N VAL A 101 1.60 -1.84 4.88
CA VAL A 101 1.79 -2.29 3.50
C VAL A 101 1.19 -3.69 3.28
N ARG A 102 1.40 -4.60 4.23
CA ARG A 102 0.95 -5.98 4.11
C ARG A 102 -0.57 -6.08 4.29
N SER A 103 -1.09 -5.53 5.39
CA SER A 103 -2.51 -5.51 5.68
C SER A 103 -3.29 -4.92 4.50
N LEU A 104 -2.77 -3.82 3.94
CA LEU A 104 -3.36 -3.18 2.78
C LEU A 104 -3.22 -4.02 1.51
N ALA A 105 -2.06 -4.64 1.24
CA ALA A 105 -1.91 -5.52 0.08
C ALA A 105 -2.89 -6.71 0.12
N LEU A 106 -3.15 -7.27 1.31
CA LEU A 106 -4.13 -8.34 1.50
C LEU A 106 -5.56 -7.84 1.25
N LYS A 107 -5.95 -6.73 1.88
CA LYS A 107 -7.26 -6.10 1.67
C LYS A 107 -7.47 -5.72 0.21
N LEU A 108 -6.45 -5.21 -0.46
CA LEU A 108 -6.51 -4.84 -1.86
C LEU A 108 -6.76 -6.05 -2.76
N LYS A 109 -6.08 -7.17 -2.49
CA LYS A 109 -6.30 -8.42 -3.23
C LYS A 109 -7.72 -8.97 -3.02
N GLU A 110 -8.29 -8.77 -1.84
CA GLU A 110 -9.64 -9.21 -1.48
C GLU A 110 -10.72 -8.32 -2.08
N ILE A 111 -10.62 -7.00 -1.89
CA ILE A 111 -11.63 -6.01 -2.28
C ILE A 111 -11.52 -5.64 -3.77
N ALA A 112 -10.30 -5.64 -4.32
CA ALA A 112 -10.02 -5.21 -5.69
C ALA A 112 -9.28 -6.30 -6.51
N PRO A 113 -9.92 -7.46 -6.75
CA PRO A 113 -9.29 -8.61 -7.39
C PRO A 113 -8.86 -8.36 -8.85
N HIS A 114 -9.42 -7.36 -9.54
CA HIS A 114 -9.02 -7.01 -10.91
C HIS A 114 -7.97 -5.90 -10.96
N LEU A 115 -8.10 -4.88 -10.11
CA LEU A 115 -7.14 -3.77 -10.01
C LEU A 115 -5.77 -4.24 -9.55
N PHE A 116 -5.72 -5.12 -8.55
CA PHE A 116 -4.48 -5.64 -7.99
C PHE A 116 -3.57 -6.27 -9.07
N PRO A 117 -3.99 -7.31 -9.82
CA PRO A 117 -3.15 -7.92 -10.85
C PRO A 117 -2.87 -6.97 -12.02
N LEU A 118 -3.78 -6.06 -12.38
CA LEU A 118 -3.56 -5.08 -13.43
C LEU A 118 -2.40 -4.14 -13.07
N LEU A 119 -2.43 -3.52 -11.89
CA LEU A 119 -1.36 -2.63 -11.45
C LEU A 119 -0.03 -3.37 -11.29
N LEU A 120 -0.07 -4.62 -10.81
CA LEU A 120 1.13 -5.44 -10.72
C LEU A 120 1.75 -5.72 -12.10
N GLN A 121 0.92 -5.95 -13.12
CA GLN A 121 1.39 -6.11 -14.50
C GLN A 121 1.95 -4.80 -15.07
N LEU A 122 1.31 -3.67 -14.81
CA LEU A 122 1.77 -2.35 -15.26
C LEU A 122 3.11 -1.96 -14.63
N LEU A 123 3.29 -2.20 -13.33
CA LEU A 123 4.55 -1.95 -12.62
C LEU A 123 5.70 -2.85 -13.09
N ASN A 124 5.39 -3.91 -13.85
CA ASN A 124 6.32 -4.89 -14.38
C ASN A 124 6.28 -4.95 -15.92
N ALA A 125 5.86 -3.84 -16.56
CA ALA A 125 5.73 -3.75 -18.01
C ALA A 125 7.09 -3.76 -18.75
N ASN A 126 8.19 -3.43 -18.07
CA ASN A 126 9.51 -3.41 -18.69
C ASN A 126 9.94 -4.84 -19.09
N PRO A 127 10.11 -5.13 -20.40
CA PRO A 127 10.42 -6.48 -20.88
C PRO A 127 11.75 -7.02 -20.34
N ALA A 128 12.74 -6.15 -20.06
CA ALA A 128 14.05 -6.57 -19.55
C ALA A 128 13.99 -7.08 -18.11
N THR A 129 12.99 -6.66 -17.34
CA THR A 129 12.81 -7.03 -15.92
C THR A 129 11.53 -7.81 -15.68
N ARG A 130 10.79 -8.14 -16.76
CA ARG A 130 9.46 -8.73 -16.70
C ARG A 130 9.49 -10.08 -15.99
N ARG A 131 8.81 -10.14 -14.85
CA ARG A 131 8.58 -11.39 -14.11
C ARG A 131 7.17 -11.90 -14.35
N SER A 132 7.01 -13.22 -14.42
CA SER A 132 5.68 -13.81 -14.36
C SER A 132 5.25 -13.88 -12.90
N TYR A 133 4.27 -13.06 -12.51
CA TYR A 133 3.63 -13.17 -11.20
C TYR A 133 2.48 -14.16 -11.30
N ASP A 134 2.73 -15.42 -10.92
CA ASP A 134 1.65 -16.36 -10.66
C ASP A 134 1.08 -16.13 -9.24
N LYS A 135 -0.08 -16.76 -8.97
CA LYS A 135 -0.74 -16.66 -7.65
C LYS A 135 0.21 -17.06 -6.51
N LYS A 136 1.02 -18.11 -6.72
CA LYS A 136 2.00 -18.61 -5.74
C LYS A 136 3.07 -17.58 -5.43
N THR A 137 3.56 -16.86 -6.43
CA THR A 137 4.55 -15.79 -6.26
C THR A 137 3.96 -14.64 -5.44
N ILE A 138 2.72 -14.24 -5.72
CA ILE A 138 2.04 -13.19 -4.95
C ILE A 138 1.85 -13.62 -3.49
N ASP A 139 1.39 -14.86 -3.25
CA ASP A 139 1.21 -15.40 -1.90
C ASP A 139 2.54 -15.44 -1.14
N LYS A 140 3.62 -15.84 -1.82
CA LYS A 140 4.98 -15.82 -1.25
C LYS A 140 5.43 -14.39 -0.91
N MET A 141 5.19 -13.42 -1.79
CA MET A 141 5.53 -12.01 -1.52
C MET A 141 4.79 -11.46 -0.30
N LEU A 142 3.52 -11.83 -0.13
CA LEU A 142 2.72 -11.47 1.04
C LEU A 142 3.24 -12.14 2.32
N GLN A 143 3.74 -13.37 2.21
CA GLN A 143 4.36 -14.09 3.32
C GLN A 143 5.74 -13.50 3.70
N GLU A 144 6.53 -13.08 2.72
CA GLU A 144 7.83 -12.44 2.96
C GLU A 144 7.69 -11.08 3.69
N LEU A 145 6.52 -10.44 3.60
CA LEU A 145 6.20 -9.25 4.39
C LEU A 145 5.91 -9.54 5.87
N GLU A 146 5.54 -10.77 6.28
CA GLU A 146 5.29 -11.09 7.70
C GLU A 146 6.57 -11.19 8.52
N ASN A 147 7.60 -11.80 7.92
CA ASN A 147 8.81 -12.20 8.64
C ASN A 147 10.03 -11.53 8.00
N PRO A 148 10.21 -10.21 8.19
CA PRO A 148 11.35 -9.49 7.63
C PRO A 148 12.69 -10.06 8.12
N GLU A 149 12.71 -10.69 9.30
CA GLU A 149 13.87 -11.36 9.89
C GLU A 149 14.25 -12.66 9.16
N SER A 150 13.26 -13.39 8.63
CA SER A 150 13.51 -14.61 7.85
C SER A 150 14.23 -14.34 6.51
N ALA A 151 14.15 -13.10 6.02
CA ALA A 151 14.83 -12.66 4.80
C ALA A 151 16.34 -12.38 5.00
N GLY A 152 16.87 -12.61 6.20
CA GLY A 152 18.26 -12.36 6.58
C GLY A 152 18.49 -10.89 6.88
N GLN A 153 19.08 -10.61 8.05
CA GLN A 153 19.45 -9.29 8.58
C GLN A 153 20.54 -8.56 7.75
N GLN A 154 20.70 -8.90 6.47
CA GLN A 154 21.58 -8.11 5.62
C GLN A 154 20.87 -6.78 5.34
N GLU A 155 21.29 -5.78 6.09
CA GLU A 155 20.92 -4.37 6.01
C GLU A 155 20.49 -4.04 4.58
N ARG A 156 19.21 -3.69 4.45
CA ARG A 156 18.54 -3.48 3.17
C ARG A 156 19.07 -2.18 2.57
N ASP A 157 20.30 -2.24 2.06
CA ASP A 157 20.72 -1.34 1.00
C ASP A 157 19.69 -1.55 -0.12
N LEU A 158 18.77 -0.60 -0.26
CA LEU A 158 17.63 -0.65 -1.19
C LEU A 158 18.10 -0.65 -2.66
N GLY A 159 19.40 -0.79 -2.89
CA GLY A 159 20.08 -0.41 -4.10
C GLY A 159 20.02 1.10 -4.22
N GLU A 160 21.07 1.68 -4.78
CA GLU A 160 20.96 2.99 -5.37
C GLU A 160 19.75 2.98 -6.33
N ILE A 161 18.73 3.78 -6.01
CA ILE A 161 17.54 3.99 -6.85
C ILE A 161 18.01 4.79 -8.07
N GLY A 162 18.75 4.12 -8.96
CA GLY A 162 19.55 4.71 -10.02
C GLY A 162 20.17 3.57 -10.82
N GLY A 163 19.32 2.86 -11.57
CA GLY A 163 19.75 1.73 -12.38
C GLY A 163 20.64 2.17 -13.52
N ASP A 164 21.95 1.94 -13.40
CA ASP A 164 22.89 1.89 -14.52
C ASP A 164 24.02 0.90 -14.18
N THR A 165 23.72 -0.40 -14.29
CA THR A 165 24.77 -1.40 -14.51
C THR A 165 24.39 -2.20 -15.75
N MET A 166 24.58 -1.54 -16.90
CA MET A 166 24.76 -2.19 -18.19
C MET A 166 26.07 -2.98 -18.15
N ALA A 167 26.07 -4.14 -17.47
CA ALA A 167 27.12 -5.12 -17.60
C ALA A 167 26.84 -5.94 -18.86
N ALA A 168 27.23 -5.37 -20.00
CA ALA A 168 27.68 -6.17 -21.11
C ALA A 168 29.06 -6.70 -20.71
N ASP A 169 29.17 -8.00 -20.46
CA ASP A 169 30.43 -8.71 -20.65
C ASP A 169 30.11 -10.16 -21.01
N ASP A 170 30.33 -10.40 -22.29
CA ASP A 170 30.48 -11.68 -22.97
C ASP A 170 31.78 -12.36 -22.50
N GLU A 171 31.71 -13.70 -22.42
CA GLU A 171 32.82 -14.67 -22.38
C GLU A 171 33.73 -14.65 -21.13
N ALA A 172 34.07 -15.75 -20.45
CA ALA A 172 34.31 -17.11 -20.89
C ALA A 172 34.11 -18.13 -19.75
N GLU A 173 33.91 -19.37 -20.17
CA GLU A 173 33.64 -20.56 -19.37
C GLU A 173 34.80 -20.93 -18.43
N HIS A 174 34.54 -20.93 -17.13
CA HIS A 174 35.28 -21.78 -16.19
C HIS A 174 34.34 -22.22 -15.05
N GLU A 175 34.06 -23.53 -15.02
CA GLU A 175 33.21 -24.20 -14.02
C GLU A 175 33.88 -24.27 -12.65
N SER A 176 33.98 -23.13 -11.97
CA SER A 176 34.16 -23.10 -10.52
C SER A 176 32.84 -22.65 -9.91
N GLU A 177 32.30 -23.38 -8.92
CA GLU A 177 31.11 -23.02 -8.17
C GLU A 177 31.34 -21.72 -7.39
N CYS A 178 31.27 -20.62 -8.13
CA CYS A 178 31.62 -19.30 -7.65
C CYS A 178 30.43 -18.73 -6.85
N PRO A 179 30.67 -18.05 -5.71
CA PRO A 179 29.64 -17.47 -4.83
C PRO A 179 28.67 -16.47 -5.52
N HIS A 180 28.91 -16.14 -6.79
CA HIS A 180 28.09 -15.25 -7.61
C HIS A 180 26.69 -15.79 -7.93
N LYS A 181 26.45 -17.11 -8.01
CA LYS A 181 25.10 -17.65 -8.27
C LYS A 181 24.14 -17.42 -7.09
N ARG A 182 24.62 -17.45 -5.84
CA ARG A 182 23.79 -17.16 -4.64
C ARG A 182 23.38 -15.70 -4.52
N ARG A 183 24.20 -14.76 -5.03
CA ARG A 183 23.93 -13.31 -4.92
C ARG A 183 22.81 -12.85 -5.87
N ARG A 184 22.67 -13.47 -7.05
CA ARG A 184 21.63 -13.13 -8.04
C ARG A 184 20.21 -13.54 -7.59
N THR A 185 20.05 -14.66 -6.90
CA THR A 185 18.73 -15.10 -6.41
C THR A 185 18.16 -14.18 -5.33
N THR A 186 19.01 -13.61 -4.49
CA THR A 186 18.60 -12.69 -3.41
C THR A 186 18.17 -11.32 -3.92
N ALA A 187 18.87 -10.78 -4.93
CA ALA A 187 18.48 -9.53 -5.60
C ALA A 187 17.12 -9.67 -6.32
N GLY A 188 16.86 -10.87 -6.87
CA GLY A 188 15.57 -11.24 -7.42
C GLY A 188 14.43 -11.03 -6.42
N GLN A 189 14.52 -11.62 -5.23
CA GLN A 189 13.46 -11.57 -4.21
C GLN A 189 13.22 -10.14 -3.69
N ARG A 190 14.27 -9.36 -3.44
CA ARG A 190 14.14 -7.96 -2.96
C ARG A 190 13.27 -7.08 -3.85
N ASN A 191 13.44 -7.21 -5.16
CA ASN A 191 12.66 -6.42 -6.11
C ASN A 191 11.16 -6.77 -6.09
N THR A 192 10.76 -7.96 -5.65
CA THR A 192 9.34 -8.34 -5.58
C THR A 192 8.63 -7.59 -4.46
N VAL A 193 9.18 -7.56 -3.25
CA VAL A 193 8.63 -6.81 -2.11
C VAL A 193 8.56 -5.32 -2.43
N VAL A 194 9.59 -4.76 -3.06
CA VAL A 194 9.58 -3.36 -3.52
C VAL A 194 8.47 -3.11 -4.54
N THR A 195 8.22 -4.05 -5.46
CA THR A 195 7.11 -3.94 -6.41
C THR A 195 5.75 -3.92 -5.70
N LEU A 196 5.59 -4.72 -4.64
CA LEU A 196 4.37 -4.74 -3.83
C LEU A 196 4.17 -3.43 -3.07
N ILE A 197 5.24 -2.87 -2.49
CA ILE A 197 5.21 -1.55 -1.84
C ILE A 197 4.78 -0.49 -2.87
N ARG A 198 5.38 -0.47 -4.07
CA ARG A 198 5.00 0.47 -5.15
C ARG A 198 3.53 0.34 -5.54
N LEU A 199 3.03 -0.89 -5.65
CA LEU A 199 1.62 -1.18 -5.92
C LEU A 199 0.71 -0.58 -4.85
N VAL A 200 1.01 -0.83 -3.58
CA VAL A 200 0.25 -0.29 -2.45
C VAL A 200 0.26 1.25 -2.47
N VAL A 201 1.41 1.87 -2.71
CA VAL A 201 1.53 3.33 -2.81
C VAL A 201 0.68 3.89 -3.95
N CYS A 202 0.76 3.30 -5.14
CA CYS A 202 -0.06 3.73 -6.28
C CYS A 202 -1.56 3.67 -5.97
N VAL A 203 -2.02 2.59 -5.33
CA VAL A 203 -3.42 2.47 -4.93
C VAL A 203 -3.79 3.49 -3.87
N CYS A 204 -2.97 3.73 -2.85
CA CYS A 204 -3.25 4.76 -1.84
C CYS A 204 -3.45 6.14 -2.48
N ILE A 205 -2.64 6.48 -3.49
CA ILE A 205 -2.80 7.73 -4.24
C ILE A 205 -4.14 7.74 -4.99
N MET A 206 -4.52 6.66 -5.67
CA MET A 206 -5.81 6.58 -6.36
C MET A 206 -7.01 6.70 -5.41
N VAL A 207 -6.96 5.99 -4.27
CA VAL A 207 -8.02 6.00 -3.26
C VAL A 207 -8.11 7.39 -2.59
N LEU A 208 -6.99 8.04 -2.28
CA LEU A 208 -6.99 9.42 -1.75
C LEU A 208 -7.66 10.41 -2.72
N ASN A 209 -7.36 10.31 -4.01
CA ASN A 209 -7.97 11.18 -5.03
C ASN A 209 -9.48 10.93 -5.17
N THR A 210 -9.95 9.74 -4.83
CA THR A 210 -11.37 9.38 -4.86
C THR A 210 -12.09 9.82 -3.59
N ASN A 211 -11.44 9.68 -2.43
CA ASN A 211 -11.94 10.12 -1.13
C ASN A 211 -10.79 10.69 -0.30
N CYS A 212 -10.80 12.00 -0.05
CA CYS A 212 -9.74 12.69 0.69
C CYS A 212 -9.59 12.25 2.16
N ARG A 213 -10.58 11.53 2.70
CA ARG A 213 -10.49 10.91 4.04
C ARG A 213 -9.61 9.67 4.07
N CYS A 214 -9.36 9.04 2.92
CA CYS A 214 -8.52 7.86 2.80
C CYS A 214 -7.04 8.25 2.67
N ASN A 215 -6.51 8.80 3.76
CA ASN A 215 -5.20 9.45 3.83
C ASN A 215 -4.20 8.69 4.73
N LEU A 216 -4.42 7.41 5.02
CA LEU A 216 -3.59 6.65 5.96
C LEU A 216 -2.10 6.63 5.56
N LEU A 217 -1.77 6.28 4.31
CA LEU A 217 -0.39 6.31 3.83
C LEU A 217 0.22 7.71 3.94
N GLN A 218 -0.52 8.73 3.49
CA GLN A 218 -0.07 10.12 3.51
C GLN A 218 0.14 10.63 4.94
N SER A 219 -0.65 10.13 5.90
CA SER A 219 -0.49 10.43 7.31
C SER A 219 0.77 9.80 7.88
N ILE A 220 1.03 8.53 7.57
CA ILE A 220 2.28 7.84 7.95
C ILE A 220 3.50 8.56 7.37
N VAL A 221 3.48 8.89 6.07
CA VAL A 221 4.57 9.62 5.40
C VAL A 221 4.76 11.01 6.03
N GLY A 222 3.68 11.73 6.29
CA GLY A 222 3.74 13.05 6.92
C GLY A 222 4.36 13.02 8.32
N ILE A 223 3.87 12.12 9.18
CA ILE A 223 4.41 11.92 10.54
C ILE A 223 5.89 11.51 10.48
N PHE A 224 6.27 10.62 9.56
CA PHE A 224 7.65 10.22 9.35
C PHE A 224 8.54 11.40 8.92
N CYS A 225 8.11 12.19 7.94
CA CYS A 225 8.83 13.40 7.51
C CYS A 225 9.00 14.39 8.67
N HIS A 226 7.96 14.60 9.47
CA HIS A 226 8.05 15.47 10.65
C HIS A 226 9.05 14.92 11.68
N SER A 227 9.02 13.62 11.98
CA SER A 227 9.93 12.97 12.93
C SER A 227 11.41 13.03 12.51
N THR A 228 11.67 13.12 11.20
CA THR A 228 13.03 13.23 10.64
C THR A 228 13.51 14.68 10.52
N GLY A 229 12.75 15.65 11.02
CA GLY A 229 13.10 17.06 10.96
C GLY A 229 12.98 17.66 9.56
N THR A 230 12.13 17.07 8.69
CA THR A 230 11.90 17.59 7.34
C THR A 230 11.31 19.00 7.42
N PRO A 231 11.86 20.01 6.71
CA PRO A 231 11.34 21.38 6.76
C PRO A 231 9.86 21.45 6.36
N ALA A 232 9.06 22.27 7.06
CA ALA A 232 7.62 22.42 6.82
C ALA A 232 7.27 22.68 5.35
N ARG A 233 8.08 23.47 4.63
CA ARG A 233 7.88 23.74 3.19
C ARG A 233 7.94 22.50 2.31
N VAL A 234 8.79 21.53 2.66
CA VAL A 234 8.89 20.26 1.92
C VAL A 234 7.66 19.41 2.20
N ILE A 235 7.21 19.36 3.46
CA ILE A 235 5.98 18.67 3.84
C ILE A 235 4.77 19.29 3.13
N ASP A 236 4.67 20.62 3.08
CA ASP A 236 3.60 21.33 2.37
C ASP A 236 3.62 20.97 0.87
N MET A 237 4.80 20.94 0.24
CA MET A 237 4.95 20.55 -1.16
C MET A 237 4.52 19.08 -1.39
N LEU A 238 4.91 18.15 -0.52
CA LEU A 238 4.44 16.76 -0.56
C LEU A 238 2.94 16.64 -0.34
N SER A 239 2.36 17.50 0.50
CA SER A 239 0.92 17.52 0.75
C SER A 239 0.14 17.98 -0.49
N HIS A 240 0.64 19.01 -1.18
CA HIS A 240 0.08 19.45 -2.45
C HIS A 240 0.23 18.41 -3.57
N ALA A 241 1.26 17.55 -3.50
CA ALA A 241 1.42 16.42 -4.41
C ALA A 241 0.54 15.19 -4.04
N GLY A 242 -0.19 15.21 -2.91
CA GLY A 242 -0.99 14.08 -2.44
C GLY A 242 -0.18 12.93 -1.84
N LEU A 243 1.06 13.20 -1.43
CA LEU A 243 1.98 12.23 -0.83
C LEU A 243 2.06 12.35 0.70
N SER A 244 1.63 13.48 1.26
CA SER A 244 1.56 13.74 2.70
C SER A 244 0.26 14.42 3.08
N ILE A 245 -0.10 14.40 4.36
CA ILE A 245 -1.08 15.34 4.94
C ILE A 245 -0.42 16.70 5.22
N SER A 246 -1.23 17.73 5.51
CA SER A 246 -0.74 19.07 5.84
C SER A 246 0.03 19.08 7.16
N VAL A 247 0.95 20.03 7.35
CA VAL A 247 1.69 20.21 8.61
C VAL A 247 0.74 20.34 9.81
N SER A 248 -0.31 21.15 9.69
CA SER A 248 -1.33 21.29 10.75
C SER A 248 -2.04 19.97 11.10
N SER A 249 -2.26 19.09 10.11
CA SER A 249 -2.85 17.78 10.35
C SER A 249 -1.86 16.84 11.05
N ILE A 250 -0.56 16.98 10.77
CA ILE A 250 0.49 16.24 11.48
C ILE A 250 0.55 16.70 12.93
N ASP A 251 0.55 18.01 13.20
CA ASP A 251 0.59 18.54 14.56
C ASP A 251 -0.61 18.04 15.39
N ASN A 252 -1.82 18.04 14.81
CA ASN A 252 -3.01 17.48 15.44
C ASN A 252 -2.89 15.96 15.70
N ALA A 253 -2.28 15.22 14.76
CA ALA A 253 -2.04 13.79 14.94
C ALA A 253 -1.05 13.51 16.08
N ILE A 254 0.03 14.29 16.17
CA ILE A 254 1.01 14.20 17.25
C ILE A 254 0.37 14.54 18.59
N GLU A 255 -0.46 15.59 18.65
CA GLU A 255 -1.19 15.95 19.86
C GLU A 255 -2.14 14.82 20.30
N SER A 256 -2.91 14.24 19.37
CA SER A 256 -3.78 13.08 19.63
C SER A 256 -3.00 11.88 20.17
N LEU A 257 -1.90 11.50 19.51
CA LEU A 257 -1.04 10.38 19.91
C LEU A 257 -0.38 10.63 21.27
N SER A 258 0.05 11.86 21.54
CA SER A 258 0.62 12.26 22.83
C SER A 258 -0.41 12.17 23.96
N ASN A 259 -1.63 12.63 23.72
CA ASN A 259 -2.74 12.53 24.66
C ASN A 259 -3.11 11.07 24.95
N GLU A 260 -3.23 10.23 23.91
CA GLU A 260 -3.47 8.79 24.06
C GLU A 260 -2.36 8.13 24.90
N SER A 261 -1.10 8.40 24.57
CA SER A 261 0.06 7.86 25.28
C SER A 261 0.09 8.30 26.75
N SER A 262 -0.22 9.57 27.02
CA SER A 262 -0.31 10.10 28.39
C SER A 262 -1.42 9.40 29.20
N LEU A 263 -2.60 9.18 28.58
CA LEU A 263 -3.68 8.43 29.20
C LEU A 263 -3.31 6.98 29.47
N ALA A 264 -2.63 6.32 28.53
CA ALA A 264 -2.14 4.95 28.67
C ALA A 264 -1.11 4.84 29.82
N ILE A 265 -0.14 5.76 29.88
CA ILE A 265 0.85 5.84 30.96
C ILE A 265 0.15 6.06 32.31
N ARG A 266 -0.78 7.02 32.39
CA ARG A 266 -1.53 7.29 33.63
C ARG A 266 -2.31 6.07 34.08
N LYS A 267 -2.98 5.37 33.16
CA LYS A 267 -3.71 4.14 33.45
C LYS A 267 -2.76 3.05 33.97
N SER A 268 -1.59 2.88 33.34
CA SER A 268 -0.56 1.94 33.79
C SER A 268 -0.08 2.27 35.20
N ILE A 269 0.28 3.52 35.49
CA ILE A 269 0.73 3.95 36.83
C ILE A 269 -0.35 3.72 37.90
N GLN A 270 -1.63 3.96 37.57
CA GLN A 270 -2.75 3.74 38.49
C GLN A 270 -2.94 2.27 38.90
N THR A 271 -2.46 1.31 38.09
CA THR A 271 -2.49 -0.12 38.48
C THR A 271 -1.49 -0.44 39.59
N LEU A 272 -0.54 0.46 39.89
CA LEU A 272 0.62 0.23 40.75
C LEU A 272 1.53 -0.92 40.28
N GLN A 273 1.29 -1.50 39.10
CA GLN A 273 2.14 -2.52 38.46
C GLN A 273 3.19 -1.87 37.53
N THR A 274 3.61 -0.65 37.84
CA THR A 274 4.55 0.13 37.01
C THR A 274 5.65 0.68 37.91
N ALA A 275 6.90 0.35 37.60
CA ALA A 275 8.05 0.97 38.23
C ALA A 275 8.33 2.33 37.57
N LEU A 276 8.74 3.31 38.37
CA LEU A 276 9.16 4.62 37.89
C LEU A 276 10.68 4.74 38.02
N ALA A 277 11.36 4.90 36.89
CA ALA A 277 12.78 5.23 36.85
C ALA A 277 12.92 6.72 36.56
N TYR A 278 13.47 7.49 37.50
CA TYR A 278 13.73 8.91 37.33
C TYR A 278 15.13 9.13 36.79
N ASP A 279 15.26 10.00 35.78
CA ASP A 279 16.54 10.42 35.23
C ASP A 279 16.55 11.94 35.05
N ASN A 280 17.66 12.57 35.41
CA ASN A 280 17.87 14.00 35.23
C ASN A 280 18.63 14.21 33.92
N PHE A 281 18.06 14.96 33.00
CA PHE A 281 18.75 15.32 31.77
C PHE A 281 18.80 16.83 31.61
N ASP A 282 19.96 17.29 31.17
CA ASP A 282 20.30 18.68 31.00
C ASP A 282 20.41 19.00 29.51
N ILE A 283 19.60 19.95 29.04
CA ILE A 283 19.62 20.42 27.65
C ILE A 283 20.33 21.77 27.60
N ASP A 284 21.46 21.81 26.88
CA ASP A 284 22.19 23.04 26.56
C ASP A 284 21.79 23.54 25.17
N PHE A 285 20.94 24.57 25.12
CA PHE A 285 20.52 25.23 23.89
C PHE A 285 21.60 26.22 23.43
N LYS A 286 22.58 25.70 22.70
CA LYS A 286 23.69 26.49 22.15
C LYS A 286 23.23 27.38 21.00
N THR A 287 23.45 28.68 21.14
CA THR A 287 23.38 29.67 20.06
C THR A 287 24.74 29.76 19.35
N ALA A 288 24.75 29.80 18.02
CA ALA A 288 26.01 29.87 17.23
C ALA A 288 26.91 31.05 17.64
N GLN A 289 26.31 32.20 17.93
CA GLN A 289 26.95 33.34 18.58
C GLN A 289 26.01 33.89 19.65
N PRO A 290 26.30 33.68 20.95
CA PRO A 290 25.50 34.27 22.02
C PRO A 290 25.56 35.79 21.92
N THR A 291 24.40 36.42 21.89
CA THR A 291 24.29 37.89 21.98
C THR A 291 23.63 38.27 23.30
N VAL A 292 23.68 39.55 23.67
CA VAL A 292 22.98 40.06 24.86
C VAL A 292 21.47 39.80 24.77
N GLU A 293 20.92 39.77 23.55
CA GLU A 293 19.50 39.55 23.29
C GLU A 293 19.13 38.06 23.18
N GLN A 294 20.08 37.20 22.82
CA GLN A 294 19.91 35.75 22.72
C GLN A 294 21.09 35.02 23.38
N PRO A 295 21.09 34.92 24.73
CA PRO A 295 22.06 34.10 25.44
C PRO A 295 21.77 32.60 25.20
N SER A 296 22.81 31.78 25.31
CA SER A 296 22.65 30.33 25.44
C SER A 296 21.80 30.03 26.68
N THR A 297 20.82 29.13 26.55
CA THR A 297 19.95 28.74 27.66
C THR A 297 20.23 27.31 28.07
N PHE A 298 20.21 27.08 29.38
CA PHE A 298 20.37 25.77 29.98
C PHE A 298 19.07 25.37 30.66
N VAL A 299 18.54 24.20 30.32
CA VAL A 299 17.31 23.66 30.91
C VAL A 299 17.65 22.33 31.57
N SER A 300 17.48 22.26 32.88
CA SER A 300 17.55 21.01 33.64
C SER A 300 16.14 20.47 33.84
N ALA A 301 15.92 19.20 33.49
CA ALA A 301 14.63 18.54 33.62
C ALA A 301 14.79 17.13 34.20
N THR A 302 13.82 16.70 35.01
CA THR A 302 13.72 15.31 35.46
C THR A 302 12.68 14.60 34.60
N SER A 303 13.11 13.58 33.85
CA SER A 303 12.21 12.62 33.20
C SER A 303 11.87 11.48 34.15
N ALA A 304 10.70 10.90 33.97
CA ALA A 304 10.34 9.63 34.58
C ALA A 304 9.97 8.65 33.47
N THR A 305 10.62 7.49 33.46
CA THR A 305 10.26 6.36 32.60
C THR A 305 9.35 5.42 33.37
N ALA A 306 8.13 5.23 32.86
CA ALA A 306 7.18 4.26 33.38
C ALA A 306 7.47 2.88 32.76
N ILE A 307 7.92 1.93 33.59
CA ILE A 307 8.28 0.58 33.18
C ILE A 307 7.22 -0.39 33.72
N PRO A 308 6.37 -0.99 32.87
CA PRO A 308 5.43 -2.01 33.30
C PRO A 308 6.15 -3.22 33.90
N LEU A 309 5.67 -3.72 35.04
CA LEU A 309 6.20 -4.94 35.67
C LEU A 309 5.58 -6.17 35.00
N PHE A 310 6.34 -6.81 34.10
CA PHE A 310 5.87 -8.01 33.41
C PHE A 310 5.79 -9.22 34.37
N GLY A 311 4.70 -9.98 34.28
CA GLY A 311 4.48 -11.20 35.07
C GLY A 311 3.75 -10.98 36.40
N VAL A 312 3.52 -9.73 36.81
CA VAL A 312 2.71 -9.39 37.98
C VAL A 312 1.26 -9.32 37.54
N SER A 313 0.52 -10.42 37.72
CA SER A 313 -0.90 -10.50 37.33
C SER A 313 -1.83 -10.17 38.49
N ASP A 314 -1.41 -10.51 39.72
CA ASP A 314 -2.15 -10.24 40.93
C ASP A 314 -1.54 -9.05 41.68
N GLN A 315 -2.38 -8.17 42.22
CA GLN A 315 -1.93 -7.07 43.07
C GLN A 315 -1.37 -7.60 44.40
N ALA A 316 -1.80 -8.79 44.84
CA ALA A 316 -1.27 -9.47 46.02
C ALA A 316 0.24 -9.77 45.89
N ASP A 317 0.75 -9.98 44.67
CA ASP A 317 2.18 -10.23 44.42
C ASP A 317 3.05 -8.99 44.74
N LEU A 318 2.44 -7.79 44.87
CA LEU A 318 3.10 -6.53 45.20
C LEU A 318 3.00 -6.17 46.69
N GLU A 319 2.29 -6.95 47.50
CA GLU A 319 2.16 -6.74 48.95
C GLU A 319 3.43 -7.19 49.71
N CYS A 320 4.59 -6.65 49.36
CA CYS A 320 5.85 -6.88 50.11
C CYS A 320 5.86 -6.22 51.50
N ALA A 321 4.75 -5.64 51.96
CA ALA A 321 4.68 -4.80 53.16
C ALA A 321 4.17 -5.54 54.42
N ALA A 322 3.84 -6.84 54.35
CA ALA A 322 3.35 -7.58 55.51
C ALA A 322 4.45 -8.26 56.36
N GLU A 323 5.72 -8.24 55.94
CA GLU A 323 6.83 -8.96 56.59
C GLU A 323 7.96 -8.08 57.18
N VAL A 324 7.72 -6.78 57.45
CA VAL A 324 8.70 -5.91 58.13
C VAL A 324 8.13 -5.29 59.41
#